data_AF-A0A5R9KX30-F1
#
_entry.id   AF-A0A5R9KX30-F1
#
_cell.length_a   1.000
_cell.length_b   1.000
_cell.length_c   1.000
_cell.angle_alpha   90.00
_cell.angle_beta   90.00
_cell.angle_gamma   90.00
#
_symmetry.space_group_name_H-M   'P 1'
#
loop_
_entity.id
_entity.type
_entity.pdbx_description
1 polymer ?
#
loop_
_entity_poly.entity_id
_entity_poly.type
_entity_poly.pdbx_seq_one_letter_code
_entity_poly.pdbx_strand_id
1 'polypeptide(L)'
;MINYNNRIFKAVSNSENGEVETGMEFLYHQSGNIVTSTYHGDSILYGHLIALVDENGGLDMRYHQVNLRGELMTGICKSTPEIMSDGKIRLHEKWKWTSGDMSEGDSMLEEK
;
A
#
# COMPACT_ATOMS: atom_id res chain seq x y z
N MET A 1 0.48 8.00 18.08
CA MET A 1 0.93 6.80 17.35
C MET A 1 -0.28 6.20 16.66
N ILE A 2 -0.27 6.17 15.33
CA ILE A 2 -1.36 5.58 14.56
C ILE A 2 -1.30 4.05 14.71
N ASN A 3 -2.45 3.43 14.96
CA ASN A 3 -2.57 1.97 15.00
C ASN A 3 -3.34 1.52 13.76
N TYR A 4 -2.65 0.81 12.88
CA TYR A 4 -3.17 0.28 11.61
C TYR A 4 -3.87 -1.07 11.74
N ASN A 5 -3.81 -1.71 12.91
CA ASN A 5 -4.34 -3.06 13.07
C ASN A 5 -5.84 -3.13 12.78
N ASN A 6 -6.24 -4.08 11.93
CA ASN A 6 -7.60 -4.30 11.46
C ASN A 6 -8.24 -3.12 10.72
N ARG A 7 -7.43 -2.18 10.24
CA ARG A 7 -7.92 -1.10 9.35
C ARG A 7 -7.90 -1.57 7.91
N ILE A 8 -8.90 -1.13 7.16
CA ILE A 8 -9.04 -1.42 5.73
C ILE A 8 -8.82 -0.13 4.98
N PHE A 9 -7.88 -0.14 4.04
CA PHE A 9 -7.60 0.97 3.14
C PHE A 9 -8.05 0.63 1.74
N LYS A 10 -8.69 1.59 1.06
CA LYS A 10 -9.14 1.47 -0.31
C LYS A 10 -8.35 2.43 -1.19
N ALA A 11 -7.82 1.94 -2.31
CA ALA A 11 -7.17 2.80 -3.29
C ALA A 11 -8.17 3.76 -3.93
N VAL A 12 -7.87 5.07 -3.86
CA VAL A 12 -8.68 6.13 -4.46
C VAL A 12 -8.04 6.73 -5.72
N SER A 13 -6.71 6.71 -5.81
CA SER A 13 -5.98 7.09 -7.02
C SER A 13 -4.63 6.39 -7.08
N ASN A 14 -4.14 6.18 -8.30
CA ASN A 14 -2.79 5.69 -8.57
C ASN A 14 -2.28 6.29 -9.88
N SER A 15 -0.96 6.35 -10.04
CA SER A 15 -0.31 6.76 -11.29
C SER A 15 -0.54 5.71 -12.38
N GLU A 16 -0.61 6.12 -13.65
CA GLU A 16 -0.98 5.22 -14.78
C GLU A 16 -0.07 4.00 -14.95
N ASN A 17 1.18 4.09 -14.48
CA ASN A 17 2.18 3.03 -14.50
C ASN A 17 2.14 2.11 -13.26
N GLY A 18 1.21 2.32 -12.33
CA GLY A 18 1.01 1.47 -11.17
C GLY A 18 0.00 0.35 -11.44
N GLU A 19 0.21 -0.81 -10.81
CA GLU A 19 -0.71 -1.95 -10.95
C GLU A 19 -1.87 -1.92 -9.92
N VAL A 20 -1.85 -0.99 -8.96
CA VAL A 20 -2.95 -0.84 -7.98
C VAL A 20 -4.13 -0.11 -8.62
N GLU A 21 -5.29 -0.75 -8.60
CA GLU A 21 -6.54 -0.24 -9.18
C GLU A 21 -7.37 0.52 -8.15
N THR A 22 -8.12 1.53 -8.59
CA THR A 22 -9.10 2.20 -7.74
C THR A 22 -10.12 1.18 -7.25
N GLY A 23 -10.24 1.04 -5.93
CA GLY A 23 -11.14 0.07 -5.32
C GLY A 23 -10.48 -1.15 -4.70
N MET A 24 -9.20 -1.39 -4.98
CA MET A 24 -8.44 -2.44 -4.30
C MET A 24 -8.40 -2.16 -2.79
N GLU A 25 -8.71 -3.19 -2.00
CA GLU A 25 -8.77 -3.10 -0.54
C GLU A 25 -7.54 -3.79 0.06
N PHE A 26 -6.99 -3.16 1.11
CA PHE A 26 -5.85 -3.66 1.85
C PHE A 26 -6.22 -3.76 3.33
N LEU A 27 -6.26 -4.97 3.87
CA LEU A 27 -6.48 -5.19 5.29
C LEU A 27 -5.13 -5.21 6.03
N TYR A 28 -4.91 -4.20 6.86
CA TYR A 28 -3.65 -4.05 7.59
C TYR A 28 -3.69 -4.82 8.91
N HIS A 29 -2.64 -5.58 9.17
CA HIS A 29 -2.37 -6.24 10.43
C HIS A 29 -1.11 -5.67 11.05
N GLN A 30 -1.19 -5.16 12.28
CA GLN A 30 -0.05 -4.56 12.96
C GLN A 30 0.33 -5.35 14.22
N SER A 31 1.62 -5.64 14.36
CA SER A 31 2.23 -6.21 15.56
C SER A 31 3.48 -5.43 15.91
N GLY A 32 3.44 -4.70 17.04
CA GLY A 32 4.49 -3.74 17.39
C GLY A 32 4.58 -2.63 16.34
N ASN A 33 5.78 -2.39 15.80
CA ASN A 33 6.02 -1.44 14.71
C ASN A 33 5.99 -2.08 13.31
N ILE A 34 5.55 -3.34 13.18
CA ILE A 34 5.48 -4.05 11.91
C ILE A 34 4.03 -4.08 11.43
N VAL A 35 3.80 -3.64 10.19
CA VAL A 35 2.51 -3.75 9.49
C VAL A 35 2.64 -4.73 8.33
N THR A 36 1.63 -5.55 8.13
CA THR A 36 1.53 -6.47 6.98
C THR A 36 0.15 -6.40 6.36
N SER A 37 0.04 -6.75 5.09
CA SER A 37 -1.23 -6.92 4.39
C SER A 37 -1.07 -7.94 3.26
N THR A 38 -2.17 -8.61 2.95
CA THR A 38 -2.34 -9.44 1.75
C THR A 38 -3.40 -8.80 0.88
N TYR A 39 -3.18 -8.74 -0.42
CA TYR A 39 -4.09 -8.07 -1.35
C TYR A 39 -4.15 -8.81 -2.70
N HIS A 40 -5.23 -8.55 -3.43
CA HIS A 40 -5.47 -9.03 -4.79
C HIS A 40 -6.44 -8.07 -5.48
N GLY A 41 -6.55 -8.16 -6.80
CA GLY A 41 -7.48 -7.35 -7.60
C GLY A 41 -7.56 -7.86 -9.03
N ASP A 42 -8.05 -7.03 -9.95
CA ASP A 42 -8.27 -7.48 -11.32
C ASP A 42 -6.94 -7.62 -12.06
N SER A 43 -5.96 -6.75 -11.77
CA SER A 43 -4.60 -6.79 -12.33
C SER A 43 -3.60 -7.67 -11.55
N ILE A 44 -3.94 -8.08 -10.32
CA ILE A 44 -3.03 -8.72 -9.36
C ILE A 44 -3.64 -10.02 -8.84
N LEU A 45 -3.00 -11.15 -9.18
CA LEU A 45 -3.43 -12.47 -8.71
C LEU A 45 -3.28 -12.62 -7.20
N TYR A 46 -2.13 -12.19 -6.67
CA TYR A 46 -1.83 -12.26 -5.25
C TYR A 46 -0.64 -11.38 -4.89
N GLY A 47 -0.74 -10.63 -3.80
CA GLY A 47 0.31 -9.74 -3.33
C GLY A 47 0.39 -9.63 -1.82
N HIS A 48 1.57 -9.26 -1.34
CA HIS A 48 1.82 -8.98 0.07
C HIS A 48 2.61 -7.68 0.21
N LEU A 49 2.40 -7.01 1.33
CA LEU A 49 3.27 -5.95 1.78
C LEU A 49 3.67 -6.16 3.25
N ILE A 50 4.85 -5.66 3.58
CA ILE A 50 5.36 -5.51 4.93
C ILE A 50 5.93 -4.10 5.09
N ALA A 51 5.71 -3.49 6.26
CA ALA A 51 6.17 -2.15 6.52
C ALA A 51 6.64 -1.97 7.97
N LEU A 52 7.54 -1.01 8.17
CA LEU A 52 7.86 -0.47 9.49
C LEU A 52 7.11 0.85 9.71
N VAL A 53 6.45 0.97 10.86
CA VAL A 53 5.75 2.19 11.31
C VAL A 53 6.70 3.04 12.14
N ASP A 54 6.82 4.32 11.80
CA ASP A 54 7.56 5.29 12.61
C ASP A 54 6.68 6.00 13.66
N GLU A 55 7.29 6.85 14.48
CA GLU A 55 6.58 7.56 15.57
C GLU A 55 5.48 8.51 15.08
N ASN A 56 5.62 9.03 13.85
CA ASN A 56 4.65 9.90 13.19
C ASN A 56 3.56 9.11 12.45
N GLY A 57 3.65 7.77 12.43
CA GLY A 57 2.76 6.89 11.69
C GLY A 57 3.17 6.68 10.23
N GLY A 58 4.31 7.22 9.78
CA GLY A 58 4.84 6.96 8.45
C GLY A 58 5.18 5.48 8.27
N LEU A 59 5.00 4.96 7.05
CA LEU A 59 5.27 3.57 6.72
C LEU A 59 6.42 3.48 5.71
N ASP A 60 7.45 2.70 6.03
CA ASP A 60 8.49 2.25 5.10
C ASP A 60 8.19 0.82 4.64
N MET A 61 7.75 0.66 3.40
CA MET A 61 7.13 -0.56 2.90
C MET A 61 8.01 -1.30 1.88
N ARG A 62 7.91 -2.63 1.90
CA ARG A 62 8.29 -3.52 0.80
C ARG A 62 7.06 -4.31 0.40
N TYR A 63 6.86 -4.45 -0.90
CA TYR A 63 5.76 -5.23 -1.43
C TYR A 63 6.21 -6.11 -2.60
N HIS A 64 5.49 -7.20 -2.80
CA HIS A 64 5.70 -8.10 -3.92
C HIS A 64 4.36 -8.72 -4.33
N GLN A 65 4.24 -9.05 -5.60
CA GLN A 65 3.01 -9.59 -6.15
C GLN A 65 3.25 -10.42 -7.40
N VAL A 66 2.27 -11.25 -7.73
CA VAL A 66 2.18 -11.93 -9.02
C VAL A 66 1.09 -11.26 -9.84
N ASN A 67 1.44 -10.71 -10.99
CA ASN A 67 0.46 -10.09 -11.90
C ASN A 67 -0.25 -11.15 -12.75
N LEU A 68 -1.23 -10.75 -13.56
CA LEU A 68 -1.98 -11.66 -14.44
C LEU A 68 -1.12 -12.42 -15.47
N ARG A 69 0.07 -11.91 -15.79
CA ARG A 69 1.02 -12.58 -16.71
C ARG A 69 1.85 -13.65 -16.00
N GLY A 70 1.68 -13.83 -14.70
CA GLY A 70 2.49 -14.75 -13.88
C GLY A 70 3.87 -14.20 -13.56
N GLU A 71 4.09 -12.89 -13.74
CA GLU A 71 5.38 -12.26 -13.45
C GLU A 71 5.44 -11.86 -11.98
N LEU A 72 6.59 -12.14 -11.35
CA LEU A 72 6.86 -11.72 -9.98
C LEU A 72 7.37 -10.28 -9.97
N MET A 73 6.58 -9.39 -9.39
CA MET A 73 6.87 -7.97 -9.26
C MET A 73 7.21 -7.61 -7.82
N THR A 74 8.10 -6.65 -7.63
CA THR A 74 8.59 -6.18 -6.32
C THR A 74 8.73 -4.67 -6.30
N GLY A 75 8.51 -4.04 -5.15
CA GLY A 75 8.71 -2.61 -5.02
C GLY A 75 8.89 -2.14 -3.58
N ILE A 76 9.22 -0.85 -3.49
CA ILE A 76 9.33 -0.09 -2.24
C ILE A 76 8.29 1.01 -2.22
N CYS A 77 7.77 1.34 -1.05
CA CYS A 77 6.82 2.45 -0.90
C CYS A 77 7.07 3.21 0.39
N LYS A 78 6.90 4.54 0.34
CA LYS A 78 6.85 5.42 1.50
C LYS A 78 5.44 5.97 1.61
N SER A 79 4.77 5.71 2.73
CA SER A 79 3.41 6.17 2.98
C SER A 79 3.37 7.17 4.12
N THR A 80 2.70 8.30 3.90
CA THR A 80 2.54 9.38 4.89
C THR A 80 1.06 9.50 5.26
N PRO A 81 0.69 9.35 6.53
CA PRO A 81 -0.69 9.47 6.96
C PRO A 81 -1.14 10.93 7.11
N GLU A 82 -2.41 11.16 6.78
CA GLU A 82 -3.18 12.37 7.03
C GLU A 82 -4.45 11.97 7.79
N ILE A 83 -4.74 12.62 8.92
CA ILE A 83 -6.02 12.46 9.61
C ILE A 83 -7.01 13.46 9.02
N MET A 84 -8.06 12.96 8.39
CA MET A 84 -9.08 13.78 7.77
C MET A 84 -10.05 14.36 8.81
N SER A 85 -10.90 15.30 8.38
CA SER A 85 -11.89 15.98 9.24
C SER A 85 -12.95 15.04 9.84
N ASP A 86 -13.21 13.90 9.21
CA ASP A 86 -14.11 12.85 9.71
C ASP A 86 -13.43 11.84 10.64
N GLY A 87 -12.13 12.02 10.92
CA GLY A 87 -11.32 11.16 11.78
C GLY A 87 -10.74 9.93 11.10
N LYS A 88 -11.01 9.73 9.80
CA LYS A 88 -10.42 8.64 9.00
C LYS A 88 -8.99 8.97 8.58
N ILE A 89 -8.22 7.94 8.27
CA ILE A 89 -6.86 8.07 7.75
C ILE A 89 -6.86 8.08 6.22
N ARG A 90 -6.18 9.06 5.63
CA ARG A 90 -5.73 9.03 4.24
C ARG A 90 -4.23 8.78 4.20
N LEU A 91 -3.79 7.94 3.28
CA LEU A 91 -2.39 7.58 3.07
C LEU A 91 -1.92 8.15 1.74
N HIS A 92 -0.87 8.97 1.79
CA HIS A 92 -0.18 9.50 0.62
C HIS A 92 1.07 8.67 0.36
N GLU A 93 1.11 7.98 -0.77
CA GLU A 93 2.09 6.95 -1.06
C GLU A 93 3.00 7.35 -2.21
N LYS A 94 4.30 7.13 -2.03
CA LYS A 94 5.32 7.23 -3.08
C LYS A 94 5.95 5.86 -3.28
N TRP A 95 5.70 5.24 -4.41
CA TRP A 95 6.14 3.89 -4.69
C TRP A 95 7.15 3.86 -5.83
N LYS A 96 7.95 2.80 -5.84
CA LYS A 96 8.92 2.50 -6.90
C LYS A 96 9.04 1.01 -7.09
N TRP A 97 8.94 0.57 -8.34
CA TRP A 97 9.26 -0.79 -8.71
C TRP A 97 10.75 -1.06 -8.57
N THR A 98 11.08 -2.22 -8.01
CA THR A 98 12.45 -2.77 -7.94
C THR A 98 12.65 -3.95 -8.90
N SER A 99 11.64 -4.21 -9.73
CA SER A 99 11.64 -5.17 -10.82
C SER A 99 10.95 -4.56 -12.04
N GLY A 100 11.01 -5.24 -13.18
CA GLY A 100 10.36 -4.75 -14.41
C GLY A 100 11.03 -3.48 -14.93
N ASP A 101 10.23 -2.44 -15.20
CA ASP A 101 10.69 -1.18 -15.78
C ASP A 101 11.32 -0.21 -14.77
N MET A 102 11.30 -0.56 -13.48
CA MET A 102 11.85 0.24 -12.38
C MET A 102 11.19 1.62 -12.23
N SER A 103 9.99 1.79 -12.79
CA SER A 103 9.26 3.04 -12.73
C SER A 103 8.78 3.36 -11.32
N GLU A 104 8.42 4.61 -11.10
CA GLU A 104 7.95 5.15 -9.83
C GLU A 104 6.71 6.01 -10.05
N GLY A 105 5.98 6.24 -8.97
CA GLY A 105 4.74 6.98 -9.01
C GLY A 105 4.18 7.24 -7.63
N ASP A 106 3.01 7.86 -7.62
CA ASP A 106 2.28 8.20 -6.41
C ASP A 106 0.91 7.47 -6.41
N SER A 107 0.47 7.08 -5.21
CA SER A 107 -0.87 6.53 -4.94
C SER A 107 -1.48 7.19 -3.71
N MET A 108 -2.80 7.05 -3.58
CA MET A 108 -3.53 7.51 -2.42
C MET A 108 -4.54 6.45 -1.99
N LEU A 109 -4.53 6.13 -0.69
CA LEU A 109 -5.49 5.21 -0.08
C LEU A 109 -6.30 5.93 1.00
N GLU A 110 -7.55 5.54 1.18
CA GLU A 110 -8.42 6.06 2.24
C GLU A 110 -8.98 4.94 3.11
N GLU A 111 -9.11 5.20 4.40
CA GLU A 111 -9.73 4.28 5.34
C GLU A 111 -11.24 4.11 5.07
N LYS A 112 -11.67 2.85 5.07
CA LYS A 112 -13.07 2.45 4.83
C LYS A 112 -14.00 2.78 5.98
#